data_AF-A0A3C0A3T2-F1
#
_entry.id   AF-A0A3C0A3T2-F1
#
_cell.length_a   1.000
_cell.length_b   1.000
_cell.length_c   1.000
_cell.angle_alpha   90.00
_cell.angle_beta   90.00
_cell.angle_gamma   90.00
#
_symmetry.space_group_name_H-M   'P 1'
#
loop_
_entity.id
_entity.type
_entity.pdbx_description
1 polymer ?
#
loop_
_entity_poly.entity_id
_entity_poly.type
_entity_poly.pdbx_seq_one_letter_code
_entity_poly.pdbx_strand_id
1 'polypeptide(L)'
;INPAKLLHLDHRVGSIKIGKDADLVLWNGHPMSVYSKAEKTIIEGKTYFDLALDQQKRIAIQQERNTLMTMMLNEKENGGKTKPPVKKTNKNFHCDTEF
;
A
#
# COMPACT_ATOMS: atom_id res chain seq x y z
N ILE A 1 -9.51 19.36 8.14
CA ILE A 1 -10.14 20.06 9.28
C ILE A 1 -11.48 19.46 9.70
N ASN A 2 -12.44 19.26 8.78
CA ASN A 2 -13.74 18.68 9.13
C ASN A 2 -13.69 17.26 9.72
N PRO A 3 -12.89 16.30 9.21
CA PRO A 3 -12.84 14.96 9.81
C PRO A 3 -12.16 14.93 11.19
N ALA A 4 -11.12 15.73 11.43
CA ALA A 4 -10.47 15.82 12.74
C ALA A 4 -11.40 16.41 13.81
N LYS A 5 -12.22 17.41 13.45
CA LYS A 5 -13.25 17.99 14.34
C LYS A 5 -14.38 17.01 14.64
N LEU A 6 -14.84 16.26 13.63
CA LEU A 6 -15.87 15.23 13.79
C LEU A 6 -15.44 14.09 14.71
N LEU A 7 -14.13 13.80 14.76
CA LEU A 7 -13.55 12.80 15.67
C LEU A 7 -13.04 13.41 16.98
N HIS A 8 -13.24 14.70 17.24
CA HIS A 8 -12.68 15.43 18.39
C HIS A 8 -11.14 15.34 18.53
N LEU A 9 -10.44 15.05 17.43
CA LEU A 9 -8.98 14.95 17.33
C LEU A 9 -8.35 16.23 16.78
N ASP A 10 -9.12 17.31 16.68
CA ASP A 10 -8.68 18.60 16.13
C ASP A 10 -7.58 19.27 16.96
N HIS A 11 -7.44 18.91 18.24
CA HIS A 11 -6.33 19.34 19.08
C HIS A 11 -5.01 18.63 18.74
N ARG A 12 -5.06 17.44 18.13
CA ARG A 12 -3.88 16.62 17.79
C ARG A 12 -3.49 16.67 16.32
N VAL A 13 -4.45 16.64 15.40
CA VAL A 13 -4.19 16.49 13.96
C VAL A 13 -4.98 17.50 13.12
N GLY A 14 -4.72 17.52 11.81
CA GLY A 14 -5.56 18.24 10.83
C GLY A 14 -5.19 19.69 10.58
N SER A 15 -4.08 20.20 11.14
CA SER A 15 -3.46 21.48 10.77
C SER A 15 -1.98 21.49 11.14
N ILE A 16 -1.14 22.19 10.39
CA ILE A 16 0.29 22.33 10.69
C ILE A 16 0.47 23.41 11.77
N LYS A 17 0.63 23.01 13.04
CA LYS A 17 0.87 23.93 14.17
C LYS A 17 1.77 23.27 15.22
N ILE A 18 2.60 24.07 15.88
CA ILE A 18 3.44 23.62 17.02
C ILE A 18 2.53 23.04 18.12
N GLY A 19 2.92 21.87 18.65
CA GLY A 19 2.16 21.13 19.68
C GLY A 19 1.16 20.09 19.16
N LYS A 20 1.11 19.87 17.84
CA LYS A 20 0.29 18.83 17.20
C LYS A 20 1.14 17.66 16.71
N ASP A 21 0.49 16.51 16.52
CA ASP A 21 1.10 15.31 15.95
C ASP A 21 1.54 15.59 14.51
N ALA A 22 2.76 15.15 14.18
CA ALA A 22 3.39 15.38 12.89
C ALA A 22 2.91 14.38 11.83
N ASP A 23 1.61 14.39 11.57
CA ASP A 23 0.94 13.57 10.55
C ASP A 23 0.83 14.37 9.25
N LEU A 24 1.74 14.09 8.31
CA LEU A 24 1.93 14.85 7.09
C LEU A 24 2.08 13.92 5.88
N VAL A 25 1.51 14.34 4.76
CA VAL A 25 1.73 13.70 3.47
C VAL A 25 2.30 14.73 2.52
N LEU A 26 3.48 14.42 1.97
CA LEU A 26 4.10 15.22 0.93
C LEU A 26 3.59 14.74 -0.42
N TRP A 27 3.03 15.66 -1.21
CA TRP A 27 2.54 15.40 -2.55
C TRP A 27 3.41 16.13 -3.57
N ASN A 28 3.63 15.53 -4.73
CA ASN A 28 4.33 16.17 -5.85
C ASN A 28 3.50 17.26 -6.58
N GLY A 29 2.27 17.50 -6.11
CA GLY A 29 1.28 18.37 -6.73
C GLY A 29 0.08 18.59 -5.81
N HIS A 30 -0.98 19.16 -6.35
CA HIS A 30 -2.17 19.44 -5.55
C HIS A 30 -2.89 18.14 -5.15
N PRO A 31 -3.13 17.88 -3.85
CA PRO A 31 -3.60 16.58 -3.36
C PRO A 31 -4.96 16.12 -3.90
N MET A 32 -5.80 17.05 -4.37
CA MET A 32 -7.08 16.73 -5.03
C MET A 32 -6.95 16.41 -6.53
N SER A 33 -5.76 16.50 -7.12
CA SER A 33 -5.53 16.13 -8.51
C SER A 33 -5.27 14.63 -8.61
N VAL A 34 -5.95 13.97 -9.56
CA VAL A 34 -5.81 12.53 -9.82
C VAL A 34 -4.37 12.14 -10.23
N TYR A 35 -3.63 13.10 -10.80
CA TYR A 35 -2.24 12.88 -11.22
C TYR A 35 -1.23 13.07 -10.09
N SER A 36 -1.66 13.61 -8.95
CA SER A 36 -0.76 13.84 -7.83
C SER A 36 -0.47 12.52 -7.11
N LYS A 37 0.79 12.35 -6.73
CA LYS A 37 1.29 11.17 -6.03
C LYS A 37 1.82 11.61 -4.68
N ALA A 38 1.52 10.83 -3.66
CA ALA A 38 2.16 10.97 -2.37
C ALA A 38 3.63 10.54 -2.52
N GLU A 39 4.55 11.47 -2.31
CA GLU A 39 5.99 11.21 -2.33
C GLU A 39 6.45 10.58 -1.01
N LYS A 40 5.95 11.13 0.10
CA LYS A 40 6.28 10.67 1.46
C LYS A 40 5.07 10.75 2.37
N THR A 41 4.91 9.76 3.24
CA THR A 41 3.92 9.77 4.31
C THR A 41 4.65 9.71 5.64
N ILE A 42 4.39 10.70 6.48
CA ILE A 42 4.98 10.86 7.80
C ILE A 42 3.84 10.74 8.82
N ILE A 43 4.00 9.85 9.79
CA ILE A 43 3.04 9.62 10.87
C ILE A 43 3.81 9.75 12.18
N GLU A 44 3.32 10.60 13.08
CA GLU A 44 3.99 10.90 14.36
C GLU A 44 5.49 11.25 14.21
N GLY A 45 5.84 11.93 13.11
CA GLY A 45 7.23 12.33 12.82
C GLY A 45 8.13 11.24 12.24
N LYS A 46 7.65 10.01 12.06
CA LYS A 46 8.38 8.93 11.37
C LYS A 46 7.92 8.78 9.94
N THR A 47 8.86 8.57 9.01
CA THR A 47 8.52 8.29 7.60
C THR A 47 8.07 6.83 7.46
N TYR A 48 6.79 6.62 7.14
CA TYR A 48 6.20 5.31 6.91
C TYR A 48 6.21 4.91 5.44
N PHE A 49 6.05 5.89 4.54
CA PHE A 49 6.07 5.67 3.11
C PHE A 49 7.06 6.63 2.44
N ASP A 50 7.80 6.10 1.49
CA ASP A 50 8.68 6.83 0.60
C ASP A 50 8.58 6.20 -0.79
N LEU A 51 8.26 7.01 -1.80
CA LEU A 51 8.01 6.54 -3.16
C LEU A 51 9.25 5.85 -3.78
N ALA A 52 10.45 6.38 -3.55
CA ALA A 52 11.68 5.81 -4.11
C ALA A 52 12.02 4.47 -3.46
N LEU A 53 11.86 4.40 -2.14
CA LEU A 53 12.10 3.19 -1.35
C LEU A 53 11.08 2.10 -1.67
N ASP A 54 9.81 2.47 -1.86
CA ASP A 54 8.75 1.58 -2.32
C ASP A 54 9.04 1.01 -3.72
N GLN A 55 9.48 1.84 -4.66
CA GLN A 55 9.88 1.39 -6.00
C GLN A 55 10.99 0.33 -5.95
N GLN A 56 12.03 0.56 -5.15
CA GLN A 56 13.12 -0.40 -4.96
C GLN A 56 12.63 -1.73 -4.38
N LYS A 57 11.77 -1.67 -3.35
CA LYS A 57 11.17 -2.87 -2.75
C LYS A 57 10.35 -3.66 -3.77
N ARG A 58 9.55 -2.98 -4.61
CA ARG A 58 8.77 -3.64 -5.67
C ARG A 58 9.66 -4.35 -6.69
N ILE A 59 10.78 -3.73 -7.08
CA ILE A 59 11.74 -4.35 -8.00
C ILE A 59 12.34 -5.61 -7.37
N ALA A 60 12.77 -5.55 -6.11
CA ALA A 60 13.32 -6.69 -5.39
C ALA A 60 12.30 -7.85 -5.27
N ILE A 61 11.05 -7.54 -4.88
CA ILE A 61 9.97 -8.52 -4.79
C ILE A 61 9.69 -9.15 -6.16
N GLN A 62 9.72 -8.37 -7.24
CA GLN A 62 9.49 -8.88 -8.58
C GLN A 62 10.62 -9.83 -9.02
N GLN A 63 11.87 -9.50 -8.71
CA GLN A 63 13.03 -10.35 -8.99
C GLN A 63 12.92 -11.67 -8.23
N GLU A 64 12.67 -11.62 -6.91
CA GLU A 64 12.49 -12.80 -6.08
C GLU A 64 11.36 -13.68 -6.59
N ARG A 65 10.21 -13.08 -6.94
CA ARG A 65 9.09 -13.79 -7.53
C ARG A 65 9.47 -14.52 -8.82
N ASN A 66 10.21 -13.87 -9.71
CA ASN A 66 10.66 -14.48 -10.97
C ASN A 66 11.59 -15.66 -10.71
N THR A 67 12.55 -15.51 -9.78
CA THR A 67 13.47 -16.58 -9.38
C THR A 67 12.72 -17.79 -8.84
N LEU A 68 11.77 -17.59 -7.93
CA LEU A 68 10.95 -18.67 -7.38
C LEU A 68 10.11 -19.34 -8.47
N MET A 69 9.55 -18.57 -9.42
CA MET A 69 8.83 -19.15 -10.55
C MET A 69 9.73 -20.03 -11.42
N THR A 70 10.95 -19.59 -11.74
CA THR A 70 11.91 -20.39 -12.50
C THR A 70 12.27 -21.68 -11.76
N MET A 71 12.52 -21.61 -10.44
CA MET A 71 12.78 -22.80 -9.61
C MET A 71 11.60 -23.77 -9.64
N MET A 72 10.37 -23.27 -9.51
CA MET A 72 9.15 -24.09 -9.59
C MET A 72 8.94 -24.73 -10.98
N LEU A 73 9.29 -24.03 -12.06
CA LEU A 73 9.22 -24.57 -13.42
C LEU A 73 10.24 -25.70 -13.64
N ASN A 74 11.48 -25.53 -13.16
CA ASN A 74 12.50 -26.56 -13.24
C ASN A 74 12.11 -27.82 -12.44
N GLU A 75 11.62 -27.65 -11.20
CA GLU A 75 11.11 -28.77 -10.41
C GLU A 75 9.95 -29.51 -11.09
N LYS A 76 9.08 -28.78 -11.81
CA LYS A 76 8.01 -29.39 -12.61
C LYS A 76 8.58 -30.20 -13.78
N GLU A 77 9.59 -29.71 -14.48
CA GLU A 77 10.24 -30.42 -15.59
C GLU A 77 10.92 -31.71 -15.11
N ASN A 78 11.50 -31.69 -13.90
CA ASN A 78 12.11 -32.86 -13.26
C ASN A 78 11.08 -33.84 -12.63
N GLY A 79 9.78 -33.67 -12.89
CA GLY A 79 8.73 -34.59 -12.43
C GLY A 79 8.26 -34.38 -10.99
N GLY A 80 8.56 -33.22 -10.39
CA GLY A 80 8.11 -32.84 -9.05
C GLY A 80 6.58 -32.69 -8.95
N LYS A 81 6.04 -32.80 -7.73
CA LYS A 81 4.60 -32.65 -7.47
C LYS A 81 4.16 -31.21 -7.75
N THR A 82 3.18 -31.01 -8.63
CA THR A 82 2.60 -29.68 -8.94
C THR A 82 1.21 -29.52 -8.34
N LYS A 83 0.81 -28.27 -8.07
CA LYS A 83 -0.58 -27.94 -7.70
C LYS A 83 -1.28 -27.29 -8.90
N PRO A 84 -2.54 -27.64 -9.19
CA PRO A 84 -3.31 -26.98 -10.25
C PRO A 84 -3.55 -25.50 -9.90
N PRO A 85 -3.65 -24.62 -10.91
CA PRO A 85 -3.89 -23.20 -10.69
C PRO A 85 -5.29 -22.98 -10.10
N VAL A 86 -5.35 -22.33 -8.93
CA VAL A 86 -6.62 -21.92 -8.34
C VAL A 86 -7.03 -20.58 -8.97
N LYS A 87 -8.10 -20.57 -9.76
CA LYS A 87 -8.68 -19.32 -10.27
C LYS A 87 -9.28 -18.54 -9.11
N LYS A 88 -8.80 -17.31 -8.86
CA LYS A 88 -9.52 -16.35 -8.03
C LYS A 88 -10.73 -15.86 -8.80
N THR A 89 -11.92 -16.26 -8.37
CA THR A 89 -13.17 -15.65 -8.83
C THR A 89 -13.35 -14.33 -8.09
N ASN A 90 -13.65 -13.25 -8.81
CA ASN A 90 -14.10 -12.02 -8.18
C ASN A 90 -15.47 -12.31 -7.56
N LYS A 91 -15.54 -12.37 -6.23
CA LYS A 91 -16.81 -12.39 -5.52
C LYS A 91 -17.39 -10.98 -5.61
N ASN A 92 -18.54 -10.84 -6.26
CA ASN A 92 -19.31 -9.60 -6.21
C ASN A 92 -19.91 -9.49 -4.82
N PHE A 93 -19.35 -8.62 -3.99
CA PHE A 93 -19.89 -8.33 -2.68
C PHE A 93 -21.00 -7.29 -2.83
N HIS A 94 -22.24 -7.70 -2.56
CA HIS A 94 -23.39 -6.81 -2.43
C HIS A 94 -23.78 -6.63 -0.96
N CYS A 95 -24.50 -5.54 -0.64
CA CYS A 95 -24.91 -5.22 0.72
C CYS A 95 -25.75 -6.32 1.39
N ASP A 96 -26.35 -7.22 0.62
CA ASP A 96 -27.19 -8.32 1.10
C ASP A 96 -26.45 -9.68 1.11
N THR A 97 -25.12 -9.68 0.98
CA THR A 97 -24.35 -10.94 1.00
C THR A 97 -24.17 -11.41 2.44
N GLU A 98 -24.89 -12.46 2.85
CA GLU A 98 -24.70 -13.11 4.16
C GLU A 98 -23.45 -14.01 4.16
N PHE A 99 -22.82 -14.12 5.33
CA PHE A 99 -21.52 -14.79 5.57
C PHE A 99 -21.64 -16.29 5.80
#